data_AF-A0A8K0KNL0-F1
#
_entry.id   AF-A0A8K0KNL0-F1
#
_cell.length_a   1.000
_cell.length_b   1.000
_cell.length_c   1.000
_cell.angle_alpha   90.00
_cell.angle_beta   90.00
_cell.angle_gamma   90.00
#
_symmetry.space_group_name_H-M   'P 1'
#
loop_
_entity.id
_entity.type
_entity.pdbx_description
1 polymer ?
#
loop_
_entity_poly.entity_id
_entity_poly.type
_entity_poly.pdbx_seq_one_letter_code
_entity_poly.pdbx_strand_id
1 'polypeptide(L)'
;AGDRSLADVVAHEIAHSWTGNLVTNCSFEHFWLNEGFTVFVERKIVGRMRGEAHRHFSAIGGLKELSETIKIRGPENPLTKLVLDLRGVDPDDSFSNIPYEKGSTFLFYLETVVGGAVSTDDFVSYLKSYFAGKDPQEKALMTVDWNSWLHTPGMPPIIPKYDSSLSDACTALSCRWKEWNSSSSCPFTSQDIKALTSPQKIEFLAQLLEDCATQLTLEKVKKMQDVYDFNSYSNSEIKFRWLRLCIKMHWEEQIEKAIQDLNAWDGSRERAIAAYYKNRASMMYVTAHTVATDLGLKE
;
A
#
# COMPACT_ATOMS: atom_id res chain seq x y z
N ALA A 1 13.46 3.76 -22.53
CA ALA A 1 14.57 2.97 -23.09
C ALA A 1 14.14 1.57 -23.58
N GLY A 2 13.14 0.91 -22.99
CA GLY A 2 12.66 -0.41 -23.46
C GLY A 2 13.45 -1.60 -22.91
N ASP A 3 14.54 -1.33 -22.18
CA ASP A 3 15.49 -2.30 -21.61
C ASP A 3 15.61 -2.20 -20.07
N ARG A 4 14.84 -1.28 -19.46
CA ARG A 4 14.85 -0.98 -18.01
C ARG A 4 16.15 -0.37 -17.48
N SER A 5 17.03 0.15 -18.34
CA SER A 5 18.31 0.76 -17.95
C SER A 5 18.17 2.01 -17.06
N LEU A 6 17.05 2.72 -17.14
CA LEU A 6 16.73 3.91 -16.33
C LEU A 6 15.69 3.63 -15.23
N ALA A 7 15.45 2.36 -14.90
CA ALA A 7 14.45 1.98 -13.90
C ALA A 7 14.87 2.36 -12.47
N ASP A 8 16.11 2.79 -12.25
CA ASP A 8 16.60 3.20 -10.93
C ASP A 8 15.86 4.47 -10.44
N VAL A 9 15.37 5.31 -11.36
CA VAL A 9 14.43 6.42 -11.04
C VAL A 9 13.16 5.90 -10.36
N VAL A 10 12.67 4.71 -10.72
CA VAL A 10 11.50 4.13 -10.03
C VAL A 10 11.87 3.75 -8.59
N ALA A 11 13.09 3.26 -8.35
CA ALA A 11 13.56 2.98 -6.99
C ALA A 11 13.69 4.28 -6.17
N HIS A 12 14.08 5.39 -6.80
CA HIS A 12 14.12 6.72 -6.19
C HIS A 12 12.72 7.17 -5.74
N GLU A 13 11.74 7.15 -6.65
CA GLU A 13 10.36 7.55 -6.31
C GLU A 13 9.70 6.62 -5.28
N ILE A 14 10.06 5.33 -5.29
CA ILE A 14 9.64 4.39 -4.23
C ILE A 14 10.24 4.82 -2.89
N ALA A 15 11.53 5.17 -2.83
CA ALA A 15 12.18 5.59 -1.60
C ALA A 15 11.55 6.87 -1.01
N HIS A 16 11.12 7.81 -1.86
CA HIS A 16 10.38 9.01 -1.43
C HIS A 16 9.09 8.72 -0.67
N SER A 17 8.49 7.53 -0.84
CA SER A 17 7.33 7.12 -0.03
C SER A 17 7.61 7.18 1.48
N TRP A 18 8.87 7.02 1.90
CA TRP A 18 9.31 7.24 3.27
C TRP A 18 10.03 8.58 3.44
N THR A 19 11.05 8.84 2.61
CA THR A 19 11.96 9.97 2.76
C THR A 19 11.51 11.14 1.88
N GLY A 20 10.54 11.89 2.40
CA GLY A 20 9.92 13.04 1.74
C GLY A 20 8.41 13.06 1.93
N ASN A 21 7.71 11.98 1.56
CA ASN A 21 6.24 11.92 1.66
C ASN A 21 5.77 11.66 3.10
N LEU A 22 6.39 10.68 3.78
CA LEU A 22 6.04 10.33 5.15
C LEU A 22 6.80 11.19 6.17
N VAL A 23 8.11 11.34 6.00
CA VAL A 23 8.95 12.23 6.78
C VAL A 23 9.43 13.35 5.87
N THR A 24 8.83 14.53 6.03
CA THR A 24 9.10 15.71 5.18
C THR A 24 10.01 16.71 5.90
N ASN A 25 10.98 17.25 5.17
CA ASN A 25 11.75 18.41 5.62
C ASN A 25 10.83 19.59 5.99
N CYS A 26 11.13 20.29 7.09
CA CYS A 26 10.29 21.40 7.57
C CYS A 26 10.46 22.71 6.77
N SER A 27 11.53 22.83 5.99
CA SER A 27 11.81 23.93 5.06
C SER A 27 12.80 23.48 3.97
N PHE A 28 12.87 24.18 2.84
CA PHE A 28 13.82 23.88 1.76
C PHE A 28 15.30 24.01 2.17
N GLU A 29 15.60 24.70 3.27
CA GLU A 29 16.96 24.73 3.85
C GLU A 29 17.44 23.34 4.29
N HIS A 30 16.49 22.46 4.61
CA HIS A 30 16.71 21.08 5.03
C HIS A 30 16.39 20.07 3.92
N PHE A 31 16.37 20.49 2.65
CA PHE A 31 15.97 19.64 1.53
C PHE A 31 16.80 18.35 1.38
N TRP A 32 18.05 18.35 1.85
CA TRP A 32 18.88 17.15 1.91
C TRP A 32 18.28 16.01 2.75
N LEU A 33 17.40 16.30 3.72
CA LEU A 33 16.69 15.29 4.50
C LEU A 33 15.73 14.47 3.63
N ASN A 34 15.17 15.08 2.58
CA ASN A 34 14.40 14.34 1.59
C ASN A 34 15.36 13.65 0.61
N GLU A 35 16.16 14.44 -0.11
CA GLU A 35 16.88 13.94 -1.28
C GLU A 35 18.10 13.08 -0.94
N GLY A 36 18.89 13.49 0.04
CA GLY A 36 20.07 12.74 0.47
C GLY A 36 19.70 11.35 1.01
N PHE A 37 18.62 11.28 1.80
CA PHE A 37 18.08 10.01 2.29
C PHE A 37 17.49 9.17 1.15
N THR A 38 16.76 9.79 0.23
CA THR A 38 16.15 9.09 -0.92
C THR A 38 17.22 8.45 -1.79
N VAL A 39 18.27 9.18 -2.18
CA VAL A 39 19.39 8.64 -2.96
C VAL A 39 20.14 7.54 -2.19
N PHE A 40 20.30 7.69 -0.87
CA PHE A 40 20.92 6.65 -0.05
C PHE A 40 20.09 5.35 -0.02
N VAL A 41 18.78 5.44 0.12
CA VAL A 41 17.86 4.29 0.12
C VAL A 41 17.72 3.69 -1.28
N GLU A 42 17.58 4.51 -2.32
CA GLU A 42 17.61 4.09 -3.72
C GLU A 42 18.84 3.22 -4.00
N ARG A 43 20.03 3.71 -3.66
CA ARG A 43 21.29 2.97 -3.83
C ARG A 43 21.31 1.65 -3.03
N LYS A 44 20.70 1.60 -1.85
CA LYS A 44 20.53 0.34 -1.10
C LYS A 44 19.60 -0.65 -1.82
N ILE A 45 18.47 -0.17 -2.37
CA ILE A 45 17.55 -1.01 -3.15
C ILE A 45 18.28 -1.59 -4.36
N VAL A 46 18.96 -0.75 -5.14
CA VAL A 46 19.74 -1.19 -6.29
C VAL A 46 20.87 -2.15 -5.86
N GLY A 47 21.54 -1.88 -4.74
CA GLY A 47 22.54 -2.77 -4.16
C GLY A 47 22.00 -4.16 -3.78
N ARG A 48 20.76 -4.24 -3.30
CA ARG A 48 20.08 -5.52 -3.05
C ARG A 48 19.70 -6.24 -4.35
N MET A 49 19.33 -5.50 -5.39
CA MET A 49 18.91 -6.07 -6.68
C MET A 49 20.09 -6.52 -7.56
N ARG A 50 21.19 -5.74 -7.57
CA ARG A 50 22.31 -5.90 -8.52
C ARG A 50 23.65 -6.20 -7.82
N GLY A 51 23.66 -6.26 -6.49
CA GLY A 51 24.85 -6.53 -5.68
C GLY A 51 25.52 -5.27 -5.14
N GLU A 52 26.26 -5.44 -4.04
CA GLU A 52 26.88 -4.34 -3.29
C GLU A 52 27.89 -3.54 -4.12
N ALA A 53 28.63 -4.21 -5.02
CA ALA A 53 29.55 -3.53 -5.94
C ALA A 53 28.84 -2.49 -6.83
N HIS A 54 27.59 -2.76 -7.23
CA HIS A 54 26.80 -1.81 -8.01
C HIS A 54 26.38 -0.59 -7.19
N ARG A 55 26.03 -0.78 -5.90
CA ARG A 55 25.76 0.32 -4.97
C ARG A 55 26.96 1.26 -4.85
N HIS A 56 28.15 0.69 -4.68
CA HIS A 56 29.40 1.45 -4.63
C HIS A 56 29.69 2.16 -5.95
N PHE A 57 29.45 1.51 -7.10
CA PHE A 57 29.60 2.12 -8.42
C PHE A 57 28.73 3.37 -8.58
N SER A 58 27.44 3.29 -8.22
CA SER A 58 26.53 4.44 -8.23
C SER A 58 26.99 5.57 -7.30
N ALA A 59 27.47 5.23 -6.09
CA ALA A 59 27.99 6.23 -5.15
C ALA A 59 29.26 6.94 -5.67
N ILE A 60 30.16 6.22 -6.35
CA ILE A 60 31.34 6.81 -7.01
C ILE A 60 30.91 7.75 -8.14
N GLY A 61 29.90 7.39 -8.91
CA GLY A 61 29.30 8.25 -9.95
C GLY A 61 28.78 9.55 -9.37
N GLY A 62 27.93 9.46 -8.34
CA GLY A 62 27.37 10.62 -7.65
C GLY A 62 28.42 11.56 -7.02
N LEU A 63 29.51 11.00 -6.47
CA LEU A 63 30.60 11.82 -5.95
C LEU A 63 31.31 12.64 -7.04
N LYS A 64 31.41 12.10 -8.27
CA LYS A 64 31.94 12.84 -9.42
C LYS A 64 31.02 13.99 -9.81
N GLU A 65 29.71 13.74 -9.90
CA GLU A 65 28.72 14.79 -10.20
C GLU A 65 28.70 15.89 -9.14
N LEU A 66 28.85 15.52 -7.87
CA LEU A 66 28.99 16.49 -6.78
C LEU A 66 30.24 17.35 -6.95
N SER A 67 31.37 16.74 -7.29
CA SER A 67 32.63 17.44 -7.52
C SER A 67 32.51 18.44 -8.67
N GLU A 68 31.88 18.04 -9.78
CA GLU A 68 31.60 18.91 -10.92
C GLU A 68 30.67 20.06 -10.54
N THR A 69 29.59 19.79 -9.81
CA THR A 69 28.65 20.81 -9.34
C THR A 69 29.32 21.85 -8.44
N ILE A 70 30.16 21.42 -7.49
CA ILE A 70 30.92 22.32 -6.62
C ILE A 70 31.92 23.15 -7.42
N LYS A 71 32.58 22.55 -8.41
CA LYS A 71 33.53 23.26 -9.29
C LYS A 71 32.83 24.34 -10.11
N ILE A 72 31.64 24.06 -10.64
CA ILE A 72 30.84 25.01 -11.43
C ILE A 72 30.31 26.15 -10.56
N ARG A 73 29.77 25.85 -9.37
CA ARG A 73 29.20 26.86 -8.46
C ARG A 73 30.26 27.68 -7.70
N GLY A 74 31.47 27.13 -7.57
CA GLY A 74 32.55 27.65 -6.75
C GLY A 74 32.56 27.01 -5.35
N PRO A 75 33.72 26.54 -4.85
CA PRO A 75 33.79 25.79 -3.59
C PRO A 75 33.40 26.61 -2.35
N GLU A 76 33.59 27.93 -2.39
CA GLU A 76 33.24 28.84 -1.30
C GLU A 76 31.80 29.37 -1.39
N ASN A 77 31.05 28.99 -2.44
CA ASN A 77 29.68 29.44 -2.60
C ASN A 77 28.79 28.86 -1.48
N PRO A 78 28.05 29.69 -0.72
CA PRO A 78 27.16 29.23 0.34
C PRO A 78 26.14 28.19 -0.08
N LEU A 79 25.72 28.20 -1.36
CA LEU A 79 24.78 27.21 -1.92
C LEU A 79 25.39 25.81 -2.09
N THR A 80 26.68 25.63 -1.81
CA THR A 80 27.34 24.32 -1.75
C THR A 80 27.24 23.66 -0.37
N LYS A 81 26.70 24.34 0.64
CA LYS A 81 26.47 23.77 1.98
C LYS A 81 25.33 22.72 1.91
N LEU A 82 25.34 21.79 2.85
CA LEU A 82 24.28 20.76 2.93
C LEU A 82 22.99 21.31 3.56
N VAL A 83 23.12 22.19 4.55
CA VAL A 83 22.03 23.01 5.09
C VAL A 83 22.24 24.42 4.60
N LEU A 84 21.24 24.94 3.88
CA LEU A 84 21.30 26.25 3.26
C LEU A 84 20.71 27.32 4.18
N ASP A 85 21.10 28.57 3.93
CA ASP A 85 20.38 29.75 4.42
C ASP A 85 19.78 30.40 3.19
N LEU A 86 18.46 30.31 3.04
CA LEU A 86 17.75 30.73 1.82
C LEU A 86 17.15 32.13 1.94
N ARG A 87 17.47 32.88 3.00
CA ARG A 87 16.98 34.25 3.17
C ARG A 87 17.51 35.15 2.06
N GLY A 88 16.59 35.65 1.23
CA GLY A 88 16.93 36.51 0.09
C GLY A 88 17.55 35.77 -1.10
N VAL A 89 17.44 34.43 -1.13
CA VAL A 89 17.86 33.58 -2.24
C VAL A 89 16.63 33.18 -3.05
N ASP A 90 16.72 33.24 -4.38
CA ASP A 90 15.68 32.70 -5.24
C ASP A 90 15.63 31.16 -5.08
N PRO A 91 14.47 30.55 -4.81
CA PRO A 91 14.35 29.09 -4.73
C PRO A 91 14.98 28.36 -5.93
N ASP A 92 14.87 28.91 -7.15
CA ASP A 92 15.41 28.30 -8.37
C ASP A 92 16.94 28.20 -8.34
N ASP A 93 17.62 29.18 -7.72
CA ASP A 93 19.09 29.20 -7.59
C ASP A 93 19.63 28.13 -6.63
N SER A 94 18.78 27.67 -5.70
CA SER A 94 19.13 26.70 -4.68
C SER A 94 19.15 25.24 -5.18
N PHE A 95 18.47 24.94 -6.29
CA PHE A 95 18.41 23.59 -6.85
C PHE A 95 19.75 23.16 -7.46
N SER A 96 20.22 22.00 -7.04
CA SER A 96 21.46 21.39 -7.54
C SER A 96 21.55 19.93 -7.10
N ASN A 97 22.58 19.21 -7.57
CA ASN A 97 22.87 17.85 -7.12
C ASN A 97 23.50 17.80 -5.70
N ILE A 98 23.73 18.95 -5.06
CA ILE A 98 24.37 19.00 -3.73
C ILE A 98 23.54 18.32 -2.63
N PRO A 99 22.26 18.67 -2.38
CA PRO A 99 21.46 18.00 -1.35
C PRO A 99 21.33 16.49 -1.56
N TYR A 100 21.28 16.04 -2.81
CA TYR A 100 21.26 14.64 -3.23
C TYR A 100 22.58 13.95 -2.87
N GLU A 101 23.68 14.39 -3.47
CA GLU A 101 24.92 13.63 -3.46
C GLU A 101 25.75 13.86 -2.20
N LYS A 102 25.80 15.10 -1.70
CA LYS A 102 26.49 15.40 -0.44
C LYS A 102 25.73 14.78 0.73
N GLY A 103 24.39 14.78 0.69
CA GLY A 103 23.55 14.11 1.67
C GLY A 103 23.72 12.59 1.66
N SER A 104 23.61 11.96 0.49
CA SER A 104 23.81 10.52 0.34
C SER A 104 25.21 10.07 0.76
N THR A 105 26.25 10.83 0.38
CA THR A 105 27.64 10.56 0.78
C THR A 105 27.82 10.64 2.29
N PHE A 106 27.22 11.64 2.95
CA PHE A 106 27.26 11.75 4.40
C PHE A 106 26.59 10.55 5.10
N LEU A 107 25.43 10.10 4.60
CA LEU A 107 24.74 8.93 5.13
C LEU A 107 25.51 7.63 4.89
N PHE A 108 26.15 7.49 3.73
CA PHE A 108 27.04 6.36 3.45
C PHE A 108 28.23 6.34 4.41
N TYR A 109 28.84 7.50 4.69
CA TYR A 109 29.87 7.61 5.72
C TYR A 109 29.36 7.20 7.10
N LEU A 110 28.19 7.69 7.52
CA LEU A 110 27.60 7.28 8.80
C LEU A 110 27.34 5.77 8.85
N GLU A 111 26.86 5.15 7.77
CA GLU A 111 26.73 3.69 7.69
C GLU A 111 28.08 2.99 7.91
N THR A 112 29.18 3.50 7.36
CA THR A 112 30.51 2.90 7.57
C THR A 112 31.03 3.05 9.01
N VAL A 113 30.65 4.12 9.71
CA VAL A 113 31.13 4.40 11.07
C VAL A 113 30.27 3.74 12.15
N VAL A 114 28.95 3.79 12.00
CA VAL A 114 27.97 3.37 13.02
C VAL A 114 26.89 2.42 12.49
N GLY A 115 27.01 1.93 11.27
CA GLY A 115 25.99 1.09 10.65
C GLY A 115 25.72 -0.23 11.40
N GLY A 116 24.53 -0.76 11.20
CA GLY A 116 24.07 -1.99 11.83
C GLY A 116 22.57 -2.23 11.58
N ALA A 117 22.09 -3.43 11.85
CA ALA A 117 20.67 -3.70 11.91
C ALA A 117 20.11 -3.19 13.25
N VAL A 118 18.92 -2.61 13.22
CA VAL A 118 18.21 -2.07 14.38
C VAL A 118 17.09 -3.05 14.73
N SER A 119 16.98 -3.42 16.01
CA SER A 119 15.86 -4.24 16.49
C SER A 119 14.62 -3.38 16.74
N THR A 120 13.46 -4.01 16.93
CA THR A 120 12.24 -3.30 17.36
C THR A 120 12.47 -2.55 18.68
N ASP A 121 13.23 -3.12 19.61
CA ASP A 121 13.52 -2.49 20.90
C ASP A 121 14.41 -1.26 20.76
N ASP A 122 15.39 -1.31 19.86
CA ASP A 122 16.24 -0.16 19.53
C ASP A 122 15.40 0.98 18.93
N PHE A 123 14.45 0.67 18.04
CA PHE A 123 13.53 1.64 17.47
C PHE A 123 12.66 2.29 18.55
N VAL A 124 12.02 1.49 19.42
CA VAL A 124 11.19 2.01 20.52
C VAL A 124 12.01 2.89 21.46
N SER A 125 13.23 2.47 21.78
CA SER A 125 14.15 3.23 22.64
C SER A 125 14.56 4.56 22.01
N TYR A 126 14.90 4.56 20.73
CA TYR A 126 15.20 5.78 19.98
C TYR A 126 13.99 6.71 19.90
N LEU A 127 12.80 6.19 19.62
CA LEU A 127 11.60 7.01 19.52
C LEU A 127 11.29 7.69 20.85
N LYS A 128 11.40 6.96 21.97
CA LYS A 128 11.25 7.53 23.32
C LYS A 128 12.30 8.60 23.61
N SER A 129 13.56 8.37 23.25
CA SER A 129 14.62 9.36 23.48
C SER A 129 14.46 10.60 22.61
N TYR A 130 13.99 10.46 21.36
CA TYR A 130 13.73 11.58 20.46
C TYR A 130 12.64 12.53 20.98
N PHE A 131 11.63 11.99 21.67
CA PHE A 131 10.54 12.76 22.25
C PHE A 131 10.78 13.16 23.72
N ALA A 132 11.86 12.71 24.35
CA ALA A 132 12.19 13.11 25.72
C ALA A 132 12.34 14.64 25.83
N GLY A 133 11.67 15.23 26.82
CA GLY A 133 11.60 16.68 27.04
C GLY A 133 10.67 17.45 26.12
N LYS A 134 9.99 16.80 25.16
CA LYS A 134 9.04 17.44 24.23
C LYS A 134 7.61 17.27 24.75
N ASP A 135 7.20 18.10 25.71
CA ASP A 135 5.83 18.13 26.21
C ASP A 135 4.92 18.87 25.21
N PRO A 136 3.74 18.32 24.81
CA PRO A 136 3.06 17.14 25.38
C PRO A 136 3.34 15.80 24.69
N GLN A 137 4.16 15.76 23.64
CA GLN A 137 4.40 14.55 22.84
C GLN A 137 5.05 13.43 23.67
N GLU A 138 5.98 13.75 24.56
CA GLU A 138 6.59 12.78 25.47
C GLU A 138 5.53 12.06 26.31
N LYS A 139 4.67 12.84 26.98
CA LYS A 139 3.59 12.31 27.81
C LYS A 139 2.65 11.43 27.00
N ALA A 140 2.28 11.86 25.78
CA ALA A 140 1.45 11.06 24.90
C ALA A 140 2.13 9.73 24.52
N LEU A 141 3.41 9.75 24.14
CA LEU A 141 4.15 8.55 23.74
C LEU A 141 4.30 7.54 24.89
N MET A 142 4.43 8.03 26.13
CA MET A 142 4.52 7.18 27.32
C MET A 142 3.20 6.47 27.65
N THR A 143 2.06 6.93 27.11
CA THR A 143 0.77 6.22 27.26
C THR A 143 0.58 5.06 26.29
N VAL A 144 1.46 4.90 25.30
CA VAL A 144 1.36 3.83 24.29
C VAL A 144 1.71 2.48 24.92
N ASP A 145 0.78 1.52 24.81
CA ASP A 145 1.02 0.12 25.18
C ASP A 145 1.81 -0.62 24.09
N TRP A 146 3.13 -0.43 24.10
CA TRP A 146 4.06 -1.01 23.12
C TRP A 146 3.97 -2.53 23.03
N ASN A 147 3.75 -3.22 24.15
CA ASN A 147 3.71 -4.67 24.16
C ASN A 147 2.45 -5.18 23.45
N SER A 148 1.29 -4.59 23.73
CA SER A 148 0.05 -4.95 23.03
C SER A 148 0.11 -4.64 21.53
N TRP A 149 0.79 -3.57 21.13
CA TRP A 149 0.96 -3.22 19.72
C TRP A 149 1.94 -4.14 18.97
N LEU A 150 3.05 -4.56 19.61
CA LEU A 150 4.16 -5.20 18.91
C LEU A 150 4.21 -6.73 19.09
N HIS A 151 3.65 -7.25 20.17
CA HIS A 151 3.88 -8.64 20.59
C HIS A 151 2.60 -9.43 20.88
N THR A 152 1.43 -8.77 20.90
CA THR A 152 0.15 -9.46 21.10
C THR A 152 -0.53 -9.74 19.75
N PRO A 153 -1.00 -10.98 19.50
CA PRO A 153 -1.73 -11.30 18.28
C PRO A 153 -3.16 -10.74 18.29
N GLY A 154 -3.73 -10.49 17.12
CA GLY A 154 -5.12 -10.05 16.96
C GLY A 154 -5.24 -8.63 16.41
N MET A 155 -6.41 -8.01 16.65
CA MET A 155 -6.65 -6.61 16.25
C MET A 155 -5.80 -5.65 17.09
N PRO A 156 -5.40 -4.50 16.53
CA PRO A 156 -4.70 -3.47 17.30
C PRO A 156 -5.47 -3.07 18.57
N PRO A 157 -4.78 -2.78 19.69
CA PRO A 157 -5.44 -2.44 20.96
C PRO A 157 -6.21 -1.12 20.89
N ILE A 158 -5.84 -0.22 19.96
CA ILE A 158 -6.53 1.03 19.70
C ILE A 158 -6.66 1.19 18.18
N ILE A 159 -7.89 1.40 17.71
CA ILE A 159 -8.17 1.76 16.33
C ILE A 159 -8.39 3.29 16.30
N PRO A 160 -7.57 4.07 15.57
CA PRO A 160 -7.79 5.51 15.42
C PRO A 160 -9.19 5.84 14.93
N LYS A 161 -9.70 7.00 15.35
CA LYS A 161 -10.95 7.52 14.79
C LYS A 161 -10.68 8.04 13.38
N TYR A 162 -11.13 7.28 12.39
CA TYR A 162 -11.08 7.69 10.99
C TYR A 162 -12.29 8.57 10.64
N ASP A 163 -12.11 9.44 9.65
CA ASP A 163 -13.24 10.10 9.02
C ASP A 163 -14.04 9.08 8.19
N SER A 164 -15.31 8.87 8.52
CA SER A 164 -16.19 7.90 7.87
C SER A 164 -17.04 8.52 6.76
N SER A 165 -16.89 9.81 6.46
CA SER A 165 -17.76 10.57 5.55
C SER A 165 -18.05 9.86 4.22
N LEU A 166 -17.06 9.19 3.63
CA LEU A 166 -17.22 8.44 2.38
C LEU A 166 -17.76 7.01 2.57
N SER A 167 -17.54 6.38 3.73
CA SER A 167 -18.05 5.03 4.02
C SER A 167 -19.48 5.05 4.56
N ASP A 168 -19.96 6.18 5.10
CA ASP A 168 -21.31 6.34 5.61
C ASP A 168 -22.36 6.05 4.53
N ALA A 169 -22.12 6.51 3.29
CA ALA A 169 -23.01 6.23 2.15
C ALA A 169 -23.06 4.73 1.79
N CYS A 170 -21.92 4.04 1.85
CA CYS A 170 -21.82 2.59 1.63
C CYS A 170 -22.59 1.83 2.72
N THR A 171 -22.37 2.22 3.97
CA THR A 171 -22.98 1.64 5.17
C THR A 171 -24.49 1.83 5.16
N ALA A 172 -24.96 3.04 4.83
CA ALA A 172 -26.38 3.33 4.71
C ALA A 172 -27.06 2.48 3.62
N LEU A 173 -26.42 2.31 2.45
CA LEU A 173 -26.98 1.45 1.40
C LEU A 173 -26.96 -0.03 1.82
N SER A 174 -25.86 -0.49 2.43
CA SER A 174 -25.75 -1.86 2.98
C SER A 174 -26.84 -2.15 4.00
N CYS A 175 -27.03 -1.27 4.99
CA CYS A 175 -28.09 -1.40 5.99
C CYS A 175 -29.49 -1.40 5.36
N ARG A 176 -29.78 -0.49 4.43
CA ARG A 176 -31.06 -0.49 3.71
C ARG A 176 -31.36 -1.84 3.06
N TRP A 177 -30.38 -2.45 2.39
CA TRP A 177 -30.56 -3.78 1.77
C TRP A 177 -30.76 -4.90 2.80
N LYS A 178 -30.04 -4.85 3.92
CA LYS A 178 -30.18 -5.80 5.03
C LYS A 178 -31.55 -5.69 5.71
N GLU A 179 -32.05 -4.49 5.92
CA GLU A 179 -33.31 -4.22 6.61
C GLU A 179 -34.54 -4.40 5.73
N TRP A 180 -34.42 -4.20 4.40
CA TRP A 180 -35.55 -4.34 3.49
C TRP A 180 -36.14 -5.75 3.51
N ASN A 181 -37.47 -5.86 3.59
CA ASN A 181 -38.19 -7.13 3.49
C ASN A 181 -38.48 -7.47 2.02
N SER A 182 -37.93 -8.58 1.51
CA SER A 182 -38.06 -8.98 0.09
C SER A 182 -39.51 -9.24 -0.36
N SER A 183 -40.44 -9.48 0.58
CA SER A 183 -41.87 -9.63 0.30
C SER A 183 -42.59 -8.31 0.00
N SER A 184 -41.95 -7.17 0.24
CA SER A 184 -42.50 -5.83 -0.04
C SER A 184 -42.03 -5.29 -1.39
N SER A 185 -42.66 -4.21 -1.88
CA SER A 185 -42.19 -3.53 -3.09
C SER A 185 -40.72 -3.11 -2.96
N CYS A 186 -39.93 -3.36 -3.99
CA CYS A 186 -38.51 -3.03 -3.99
C CYS A 186 -38.29 -1.50 -3.99
N PRO A 187 -37.64 -0.91 -2.97
CA PRO A 187 -37.42 0.54 -2.90
C PRO A 187 -36.13 0.98 -3.60
N PHE A 188 -35.37 0.07 -4.19
CA PHE A 188 -34.05 0.33 -4.77
C PHE A 188 -34.14 0.62 -6.25
N THR A 189 -33.27 1.51 -6.73
CA THR A 189 -33.17 1.90 -8.14
C THR A 189 -31.72 1.93 -8.58
N SER A 190 -31.46 1.83 -9.89
CA SER A 190 -30.08 1.91 -10.41
C SER A 190 -29.32 3.18 -9.99
N GLN A 191 -30.03 4.23 -9.55
CA GLN A 191 -29.40 5.47 -9.09
C GLN A 191 -28.67 5.32 -7.75
N ASP A 192 -29.14 4.42 -6.86
CA ASP A 192 -28.51 4.19 -5.55
C ASP A 192 -27.04 3.78 -5.71
N ILE A 193 -26.75 2.87 -6.65
CA ILE A 193 -25.38 2.41 -6.90
C ILE A 193 -24.59 3.38 -7.80
N LYS A 194 -25.25 4.09 -8.72
CA LYS A 194 -24.59 5.07 -9.61
C LYS A 194 -24.07 6.29 -8.84
N ALA A 195 -24.70 6.63 -7.72
CA ALA A 195 -24.23 7.69 -6.83
C ALA A 195 -22.90 7.35 -6.14
N LEU A 196 -22.54 6.06 -6.02
CA LEU A 196 -21.29 5.63 -5.41
C LEU A 196 -20.13 5.62 -6.41
N THR A 197 -18.97 6.09 -5.96
CA THR A 197 -17.68 5.92 -6.68
C THR A 197 -17.25 4.45 -6.72
N SER A 198 -16.27 4.10 -7.57
CA SER A 198 -15.79 2.71 -7.64
C SER A 198 -15.25 2.18 -6.31
N PRO A 199 -14.44 2.91 -5.52
CA PRO A 199 -14.04 2.48 -4.18
C PRO A 199 -15.21 2.28 -3.22
N GLN A 200 -16.23 3.15 -3.28
CA GLN A 200 -17.43 3.01 -2.45
C GLN A 200 -18.27 1.79 -2.84
N LYS A 201 -18.35 1.44 -4.13
CA LYS A 201 -18.99 0.19 -4.57
C LYS A 201 -18.25 -1.04 -4.06
N ILE A 202 -16.92 -1.00 -4.06
CA ILE A 202 -16.06 -2.06 -3.51
C ILE A 202 -16.34 -2.23 -2.02
N GLU A 203 -16.37 -1.12 -1.26
CA GLU A 203 -16.69 -1.11 0.18
C GLU A 203 -18.10 -1.63 0.47
N PHE A 204 -19.11 -1.15 -0.26
CA PHE A 204 -20.48 -1.63 -0.15
C PHE A 204 -20.59 -3.16 -0.34
N LEU A 205 -19.93 -3.72 -1.36
CA LEU A 205 -19.90 -5.17 -1.57
C LEU A 205 -19.08 -5.90 -0.50
N ALA A 206 -18.04 -5.29 0.05
CA ALA A 206 -17.25 -5.85 1.15
C ALA A 206 -18.11 -5.98 2.43
N GLN A 207 -18.85 -4.93 2.80
CA GLN A 207 -19.77 -4.96 3.94
C GLN A 207 -20.84 -6.05 3.79
N LEU A 208 -21.41 -6.20 2.58
CA LEU A 208 -22.37 -7.28 2.31
C LEU A 208 -21.75 -8.68 2.42
N LEU A 209 -20.47 -8.83 2.09
CA LEU A 209 -19.73 -10.11 2.17
C LEU A 209 -19.37 -10.52 3.60
N GLU A 210 -19.15 -9.54 4.48
CA GLU A 210 -18.92 -9.76 5.92
C GLU A 210 -20.22 -10.20 6.60
N ASP A 211 -21.34 -9.54 6.26
CA ASP A 211 -22.65 -9.78 6.87
C ASP A 211 -23.51 -10.86 6.20
N CYS A 212 -23.04 -11.47 5.11
CA CYS A 212 -23.84 -12.38 4.29
C CYS A 212 -24.41 -13.58 5.06
N ALA A 213 -23.78 -13.96 6.18
CA ALA A 213 -24.18 -15.12 6.98
C ALA A 213 -25.38 -14.83 7.91
N THR A 214 -25.73 -13.57 8.15
CA THR A 214 -26.70 -13.22 9.22
C THR A 214 -27.96 -12.51 8.74
N GLN A 215 -27.94 -11.76 7.63
CA GLN A 215 -29.09 -10.89 7.25
C GLN A 215 -29.40 -10.78 5.74
N LEU A 216 -28.59 -11.37 4.88
CA LEU A 216 -28.79 -11.32 3.43
C LEU A 216 -29.45 -12.61 2.92
N THR A 217 -30.47 -12.50 2.06
CA THR A 217 -31.13 -13.65 1.44
C THR A 217 -30.81 -13.73 -0.05
N LEU A 218 -30.88 -14.93 -0.62
CA LEU A 218 -30.63 -15.13 -2.06
C LEU A 218 -31.57 -14.28 -2.92
N GLU A 219 -32.83 -14.12 -2.51
CA GLU A 219 -33.81 -13.25 -3.19
C GLU A 219 -33.35 -11.80 -3.29
N LYS A 220 -32.78 -11.25 -2.20
CA LYS A 220 -32.25 -9.89 -2.18
C LYS A 220 -31.07 -9.75 -3.14
N VAL A 221 -30.16 -10.72 -3.16
CA VAL A 221 -29.00 -10.70 -4.08
C VAL A 221 -29.45 -10.82 -5.53
N LYS A 222 -30.44 -11.66 -5.84
CA LYS A 222 -31.05 -11.69 -7.18
C LYS A 222 -31.67 -10.33 -7.54
N LYS A 223 -32.37 -9.70 -6.60
CA LYS A 223 -32.93 -8.35 -6.81
C LYS A 223 -31.85 -7.28 -6.99
N MET A 224 -30.72 -7.37 -6.29
CA MET A 224 -29.58 -6.48 -6.50
C MET A 224 -29.05 -6.60 -7.94
N GLN A 225 -28.95 -7.83 -8.47
CA GLN A 225 -28.56 -8.03 -9.86
C GLN A 225 -29.57 -7.40 -10.84
N ASP A 226 -30.87 -7.57 -10.59
CA ASP A 226 -31.92 -6.96 -11.42
C ASP A 226 -31.81 -5.42 -11.45
N VAL A 227 -31.52 -4.80 -10.30
CA VAL A 227 -31.54 -3.34 -10.13
C VAL A 227 -30.20 -2.68 -10.53
N TYR A 228 -29.07 -3.32 -10.23
CA TYR A 228 -27.73 -2.74 -10.37
C TYR A 228 -26.89 -3.34 -11.49
N ASP A 229 -27.26 -4.51 -11.99
CA ASP A 229 -26.57 -5.24 -13.04
C ASP A 229 -25.05 -5.40 -12.80
N PHE A 230 -24.66 -5.87 -11.61
CA PHE A 230 -23.25 -6.06 -11.24
C PHE A 230 -22.49 -7.01 -12.16
N ASN A 231 -23.18 -7.95 -12.82
CA ASN A 231 -22.57 -8.83 -13.82
C ASN A 231 -21.98 -8.09 -15.03
N SER A 232 -22.45 -6.87 -15.34
CA SER A 232 -21.94 -6.06 -16.46
C SER A 232 -20.64 -5.30 -16.13
N TYR A 233 -20.25 -5.22 -14.85
CA TYR A 233 -19.09 -4.43 -14.43
C TYR A 233 -17.77 -5.08 -14.88
N SER A 234 -16.92 -4.30 -15.53
CA SER A 234 -15.58 -4.70 -15.98
C SER A 234 -14.49 -4.51 -14.91
N ASN A 235 -14.76 -3.73 -13.87
CA ASN A 235 -13.84 -3.52 -12.76
C ASN A 235 -13.64 -4.84 -11.99
N SER A 236 -12.39 -5.31 -11.91
CA SER A 236 -12.03 -6.60 -11.33
C SER A 236 -12.37 -6.71 -9.84
N GLU A 237 -12.16 -5.66 -9.04
CA GLU A 237 -12.41 -5.66 -7.60
C GLU A 237 -13.91 -5.72 -7.26
N ILE A 238 -14.74 -5.01 -8.03
CA ILE A 238 -16.21 -5.05 -7.92
C ILE A 238 -16.70 -6.43 -8.35
N LYS A 239 -16.26 -6.92 -9.51
CA LYS A 239 -16.67 -8.21 -10.05
C LYS A 239 -16.28 -9.37 -9.11
N PHE A 240 -15.05 -9.33 -8.57
CA PHE A 240 -14.57 -10.33 -7.63
C PHE A 240 -15.44 -10.40 -6.37
N ARG A 241 -15.72 -9.26 -5.72
CA ARG A 241 -16.57 -9.24 -4.51
C ARG A 241 -18.00 -9.67 -4.81
N TRP A 242 -18.56 -9.22 -5.94
CA TRP A 242 -19.89 -9.60 -6.37
C TRP A 242 -20.02 -11.12 -6.59
N LEU A 243 -19.08 -11.73 -7.30
CA LEU A 243 -19.09 -13.18 -7.55
C LEU A 243 -18.89 -13.97 -6.24
N ARG A 244 -18.00 -13.52 -5.35
CA ARG A 244 -17.86 -14.12 -4.01
C ARG A 244 -19.15 -14.05 -3.20
N LEU A 245 -19.88 -12.94 -3.30
CA LEU A 245 -21.17 -12.78 -2.62
C LEU A 245 -22.18 -13.78 -3.18
N CYS A 246 -22.27 -13.90 -4.52
CA CYS A 246 -23.14 -14.87 -5.17
C CYS A 246 -22.82 -16.32 -4.77
N ILE A 247 -21.53 -16.66 -4.68
CA ILE A 247 -21.07 -17.98 -4.23
C ILE A 247 -21.49 -18.23 -2.78
N LYS A 248 -21.24 -17.29 -1.87
CA LYS A 248 -21.63 -17.42 -0.45
C LYS A 248 -23.15 -17.55 -0.27
N MET A 249 -23.92 -16.95 -1.15
CA MET A 249 -25.38 -17.06 -1.19
C MET A 249 -25.89 -18.31 -1.91
N HIS A 250 -25.01 -19.21 -2.35
CA HIS A 250 -25.34 -20.42 -3.09
C HIS A 250 -26.16 -20.16 -4.37
N TRP A 251 -25.86 -19.07 -5.10
CA TRP A 251 -26.52 -18.77 -6.36
C TRP A 251 -25.90 -19.56 -7.52
N GLU A 252 -26.50 -20.71 -7.84
CA GLU A 252 -25.98 -21.66 -8.83
C GLU A 252 -25.71 -21.07 -10.23
N GLU A 253 -26.62 -20.25 -10.75
CA GLU A 253 -26.48 -19.65 -12.10
C GLU A 253 -25.28 -18.71 -12.24
N GLN A 254 -24.75 -18.18 -11.13
CA GLN A 254 -23.54 -17.34 -11.16
C GLN A 254 -22.26 -18.16 -10.91
N ILE A 255 -22.37 -19.41 -10.46
CA ILE A 255 -21.21 -20.30 -10.26
C ILE A 255 -20.42 -20.45 -11.56
N GLU A 256 -21.08 -20.69 -12.69
CA GLU A 256 -20.40 -20.92 -13.97
C GLU A 256 -19.48 -19.77 -14.39
N LYS A 257 -19.83 -18.55 -13.96
CA LYS A 257 -19.03 -17.34 -14.19
C LYS A 257 -17.93 -17.14 -13.14
N ALA A 258 -17.99 -17.86 -12.02
CA ALA A 258 -17.14 -17.72 -10.85
C ALA A 258 -16.29 -18.97 -10.53
N ILE A 259 -16.26 -19.97 -11.44
CA ILE A 259 -15.61 -21.28 -11.25
C ILE A 259 -14.11 -21.21 -10.82
N GLN A 260 -13.47 -20.05 -10.89
CA GLN A 260 -12.12 -19.84 -10.36
C GLN A 260 -12.02 -19.83 -8.82
N ASP A 261 -13.14 -19.78 -8.05
CA ASP A 261 -13.08 -19.40 -6.61
C ASP A 261 -13.85 -20.32 -5.64
N LEU A 262 -13.88 -21.65 -5.85
CA LEU A 262 -14.78 -22.57 -5.12
C LEU A 262 -14.07 -23.72 -4.39
N ASN A 263 -13.90 -23.59 -3.08
CA ASN A 263 -13.47 -24.71 -2.20
C ASN A 263 -14.48 -25.13 -1.13
N ALA A 264 -15.53 -24.34 -0.87
CA ALA A 264 -16.36 -24.48 0.33
C ALA A 264 -17.81 -24.99 0.12
N TRP A 265 -18.19 -25.47 -1.08
CA TRP A 265 -19.56 -25.92 -1.36
C TRP A 265 -19.61 -27.37 -1.89
N ASP A 266 -20.39 -28.22 -1.20
CA ASP A 266 -20.69 -29.59 -1.63
C ASP A 266 -21.36 -29.57 -3.02
N GLY A 267 -20.73 -30.24 -3.99
CA GLY A 267 -21.13 -30.26 -5.42
C GLY A 267 -20.47 -29.20 -6.31
N SER A 268 -19.81 -28.18 -5.76
CA SER A 268 -18.98 -27.24 -6.54
C SER A 268 -17.51 -27.65 -6.58
N ARG A 269 -17.07 -28.43 -5.59
CA ARG A 269 -15.68 -28.91 -5.46
C ARG A 269 -15.20 -29.67 -6.69
N GLU A 270 -15.98 -30.63 -7.19
CA GLU A 270 -15.62 -31.39 -8.40
C GLU A 270 -15.47 -30.48 -9.63
N ARG A 271 -16.35 -29.46 -9.75
CA ARG A 271 -16.29 -28.47 -10.83
C ARG A 271 -15.07 -27.56 -10.71
N ALA A 272 -14.72 -27.14 -9.50
CA ALA A 272 -13.53 -26.34 -9.23
C ALA A 272 -12.25 -27.13 -9.52
N ILE A 273 -12.19 -28.41 -9.11
CA ILE A 273 -11.09 -29.32 -9.44
C ILE A 273 -10.97 -29.52 -10.95
N ALA A 274 -12.09 -29.74 -11.67
CA ALA A 274 -12.08 -29.88 -13.12
C ALA A 274 -11.56 -28.61 -13.82
N ALA A 275 -11.96 -27.43 -13.34
CA ALA A 275 -11.48 -26.15 -13.87
C ALA A 275 -10.00 -25.90 -13.55
N TYR A 276 -9.53 -26.28 -12.36
CA TYR A 276 -8.10 -26.25 -12.03
C TYR A 276 -7.31 -27.11 -13.02
N TYR A 277 -7.68 -28.38 -13.23
CA TYR A 277 -6.96 -29.25 -14.17
C TYR A 277 -7.02 -28.75 -15.61
N LYS A 278 -8.13 -28.16 -16.04
CA LYS A 278 -8.26 -27.55 -17.37
C LYS A 278 -7.28 -26.38 -17.58
N ASN A 279 -7.01 -25.59 -16.55
CA ASN A 279 -6.21 -24.36 -16.66
C ASN A 279 -4.78 -24.50 -16.12
N ARG A 280 -4.46 -25.56 -15.36
CA ARG A 280 -3.19 -25.76 -14.65
C ARG A 280 -1.97 -25.53 -15.52
N ALA A 281 -1.98 -26.04 -16.75
CA ALA A 281 -0.85 -25.92 -17.68
C ALA A 281 -0.57 -24.47 -18.12
N SER A 282 -1.54 -23.57 -17.97
CA SER A 282 -1.44 -22.14 -18.30
C SER A 282 -1.24 -21.26 -17.06
N MET A 283 -1.17 -21.83 -15.86
CA MET A 283 -0.99 -21.09 -14.61
C MET A 283 0.49 -20.91 -14.28
N MET A 284 0.83 -19.79 -13.63
CA MET A 284 2.14 -19.63 -13.01
C MET A 284 2.33 -20.70 -11.93
N TYR A 285 3.54 -21.29 -11.85
CA TYR A 285 3.83 -22.44 -10.98
C TYR A 285 3.37 -22.23 -9.53
N VAL A 286 3.71 -21.10 -8.92
CA VAL A 286 3.33 -20.79 -7.53
C VAL A 286 1.81 -20.73 -7.37
N THR A 287 1.09 -20.09 -8.30
CA THR A 287 -0.37 -20.04 -8.28
C THR A 287 -0.99 -21.42 -8.42
N ALA A 288 -0.48 -22.26 -9.32
CA ALA A 288 -0.96 -23.62 -9.49
C ALA A 288 -0.78 -24.46 -8.20
N HIS A 289 0.38 -24.34 -7.56
CA HIS A 289 0.69 -25.03 -6.31
C HIS A 289 -0.22 -24.59 -5.16
N THR A 290 -0.40 -23.27 -4.96
CA THR A 290 -1.30 -22.74 -3.93
C THR A 290 -2.74 -23.20 -4.14
N VAL A 291 -3.27 -23.08 -5.37
CA VAL A 291 -4.64 -23.51 -5.68
C VAL A 291 -4.82 -25.02 -5.49
N ALA A 292 -3.82 -25.84 -5.82
CA ALA A 292 -3.86 -27.28 -5.57
C ALA A 292 -3.95 -27.62 -4.07
N THR A 293 -3.17 -26.91 -3.25
CA THR A 293 -3.17 -27.07 -1.79
C THR A 293 -4.51 -26.65 -1.20
N ASP A 294 -5.07 -25.52 -1.64
CA ASP A 294 -6.38 -25.05 -1.20
C ASP A 294 -7.49 -26.04 -1.60
N LEU A 295 -7.38 -26.63 -2.80
CA LEU A 295 -8.25 -27.71 -3.25
C LEU A 295 -7.99 -29.05 -2.56
N GLY A 296 -7.00 -29.18 -1.67
CA GLY A 296 -6.65 -30.44 -1.00
C GLY A 296 -6.22 -31.54 -1.98
N LEU A 297 -5.70 -31.17 -3.15
CA LEU A 297 -5.17 -32.09 -4.15
C LEU A 297 -3.74 -32.45 -3.74
N LYS A 298 -3.43 -33.74 -3.67
CA LYS A 298 -2.03 -34.19 -3.52
C LYS A 298 -1.34 -34.05 -4.87
N GLU A 299 -0.12 -33.49 -4.87
CA GLU A 299 0.74 -33.42 -6.05
C GLU A 299 1.10 -34.81 -6.60
#